data_AF-A0A7R9Z2F8-F1
#
_entry.id   AF-A0A7R9Z2F8-F1
#
_cell.length_a   1.000
_cell.length_b   1.000
_cell.length_c   1.000
_cell.angle_alpha   90.00
_cell.angle_beta   90.00
_cell.angle_gamma   90.00
#
_symmetry.space_group_name_H-M   'P 1'
#
loop_
_entity.id
_entity.type
_entity.pdbx_description
1 polymer ?
#
loop_
_entity_poly.entity_id
_entity_poly.type
_entity_poly.pdbx_seq_one_letter_code
_entity_poly.pdbx_strand_id
1 'polypeptide(L)'
;ERALPVSERLYRSLKLWGLYVDLEESLGTVESTRAVYDQILELRIATPQIVLNYATFLQEHKFWEDSFRVYERGVAIFKYPHSKDVWQAYLKHFVQRYGGAKLERARDLFEQALSAAPAEHSRPIYLEYALLEEQHGLAKHAMDVYARAARSVPKPERMATYELYLAKASEFFGIGKMREIYEGAIEEEPPHELPEADVRTMGLRYAQLERKLGEIDRARAIFVHVSGLCDPRVDRAFWAEWKAFEVASGNEDTFREMLRIQRSVAASFA
;
A
#
# COMPACT_ATOMS: atom_id res chain seq x y z
N GLU A 1 43.39 -19.52 -7.86
CA GLU A 1 42.65 -18.27 -7.61
C GLU A 1 43.60 -17.24 -7.00
N ARG A 2 44.07 -16.27 -7.79
CA ARG A 2 45.10 -15.31 -7.34
C ARG A 2 44.51 -14.44 -6.24
N ALA A 3 45.12 -14.50 -5.05
CA ALA A 3 44.85 -13.61 -3.95
C ALA A 3 45.11 -12.16 -4.38
N LEU A 4 44.05 -11.37 -4.49
CA LEU A 4 44.12 -9.92 -4.61
C LEU A 4 44.99 -9.35 -3.45
N PRO A 5 45.79 -8.29 -3.67
CA PRO A 5 46.67 -7.68 -2.67
C PRO A 5 45.97 -7.43 -1.33
N VAL A 6 46.68 -7.52 -0.21
CA VAL A 6 46.11 -7.31 1.14
C VAL A 6 45.54 -5.88 1.29
N SER A 7 46.10 -4.90 0.59
CA SER A 7 45.55 -3.54 0.45
C SER A 7 44.17 -3.54 -0.22
N GLU A 8 44.01 -4.35 -1.28
CA GLU A 8 42.77 -4.78 -1.94
C GLU A 8 41.65 -5.15 -0.95
N ARG A 9 42.04 -5.96 0.05
CA ARG A 9 41.15 -6.50 1.09
C ARG A 9 40.91 -5.53 2.23
N LEU A 10 41.92 -4.74 2.61
CA LEU A 10 41.83 -3.72 3.66
C LEU A 10 40.87 -2.60 3.24
N TYR A 11 41.04 -2.10 2.01
CA TYR A 11 40.17 -1.12 1.37
C TYR A 11 38.73 -1.62 1.20
N ARG A 12 38.51 -2.93 1.12
CA ARG A 12 37.17 -3.53 1.05
C ARG A 12 36.57 -3.91 2.40
N SER A 13 37.29 -3.73 3.51
CA SER A 13 36.82 -4.22 4.80
C SER A 13 35.86 -3.25 5.47
N LEU A 14 34.59 -3.64 5.52
CA LEU A 14 33.49 -2.90 6.15
C LEU A 14 33.73 -2.50 7.61
N LYS A 15 34.48 -3.32 8.37
CA LYS A 15 34.77 -3.06 9.78
C LYS A 15 35.73 -1.89 9.99
N LEU A 16 36.73 -1.75 9.10
CA LEU A 16 37.67 -0.63 9.15
C LEU A 16 37.00 0.66 8.71
N TRP A 17 36.14 0.60 7.68
CA TRP A 17 35.33 1.75 7.29
C TRP A 17 34.30 2.13 8.35
N GLY A 18 33.65 1.18 9.02
CA GLY A 18 32.77 1.46 10.15
C GLY A 18 33.50 2.16 11.30
N LEU A 19 34.65 1.62 11.72
CA LEU A 19 35.47 2.26 12.76
C LEU A 19 35.98 3.65 12.34
N TYR A 20 36.32 3.83 11.06
CA TYR A 20 36.76 5.12 10.53
C TYR A 20 35.64 6.15 10.49
N VAL A 21 34.41 5.73 10.15
CA VAL A 21 33.21 6.54 10.25
C VAL A 21 32.93 6.94 11.71
N ASP A 22 32.93 5.99 12.64
CA ASP A 22 32.69 6.27 14.06
C ASP A 22 33.75 7.23 14.65
N LEU A 23 35.00 7.12 14.20
CA LEU A 23 36.08 8.01 14.60
C LEU A 23 35.89 9.41 14.02
N GLU A 24 35.53 9.53 12.74
CA GLU A 24 35.27 10.82 12.10
C GLU A 24 33.99 11.48 12.63
N GLU A 25 32.97 10.72 13.00
CA GLU A 25 31.77 11.27 13.66
C GLU A 25 32.07 11.82 15.06
N SER A 26 33.04 11.24 15.78
CA SER A 26 33.38 11.67 17.14
C SER A 26 34.46 12.77 17.20
N LEU A 27 35.38 12.82 16.22
CA LEU A 27 36.54 13.73 16.23
C LEU A 27 36.56 14.71 15.05
N GLY A 28 35.82 14.44 13.97
CA GLY A 28 35.96 15.10 12.68
C GLY A 28 35.18 16.41 12.53
N THR A 29 35.49 17.11 11.43
CA THR A 29 34.72 18.27 10.96
C THR A 29 33.59 17.80 10.04
N VAL A 30 32.54 18.60 9.87
CA VAL A 30 31.38 18.27 9.01
C VAL A 30 31.79 18.02 7.55
N GLU A 31 32.92 18.58 7.10
CA GLU A 31 33.43 18.42 5.75
C GLU A 31 34.28 17.16 5.58
N SER A 32 35.10 16.80 6.58
CA SER A 32 35.90 15.56 6.55
C SER A 32 35.01 14.32 6.59
N THR A 33 34.04 14.31 7.49
CA THR A 33 33.01 13.26 7.59
C THR A 33 32.27 13.05 6.27
N ARG A 34 31.84 14.13 5.59
CA ARG A 34 31.21 14.02 4.26
C ARG A 34 32.12 13.39 3.21
N ALA A 35 33.37 13.83 3.13
CA ALA A 35 34.31 13.29 2.15
C ALA A 35 34.55 11.79 2.36
N VAL A 36 34.61 11.35 3.62
CA VAL A 36 34.72 9.94 3.99
C VAL A 36 33.47 9.15 3.58
N TYR A 37 32.29 9.68 3.87
CA TYR A 37 31.03 9.07 3.43
C TYR A 37 30.87 9.02 1.91
N ASP A 38 31.26 10.09 1.20
CA ASP A 38 31.25 10.16 -0.25
C ASP A 38 32.19 9.13 -0.88
N GLN A 39 33.39 8.97 -0.31
CA GLN A 39 34.30 7.90 -0.70
C GLN A 39 33.63 6.54 -0.50
N ILE A 40 33.09 6.23 0.68
CA ILE A 40 32.43 4.94 0.94
C ILE A 40 31.30 4.63 -0.07
N LEU A 41 30.53 5.65 -0.46
CA LEU A 41 29.49 5.54 -1.48
C LEU A 41 30.06 5.29 -2.89
N GLU A 42 31.14 5.98 -3.27
CA GLU A 42 31.84 5.75 -4.55
C GLU A 42 32.43 4.33 -4.65
N LEU A 43 32.93 3.79 -3.53
CA LEU A 43 33.50 2.45 -3.49
C LEU A 43 32.44 1.34 -3.60
N ARG A 44 31.14 1.67 -3.53
CA ARG A 44 30.00 0.74 -3.54
C ARG A 44 30.07 -0.33 -2.44
N ILE A 45 30.70 -0.02 -1.32
CA ILE A 45 30.82 -0.93 -0.15
C ILE A 45 29.86 -0.50 0.97
N ALA A 46 29.02 0.51 0.74
CA ALA A 46 28.06 0.96 1.73
C ALA A 46 27.09 -0.18 2.10
N THR A 47 26.82 -0.36 3.38
CA THR A 47 25.63 -1.05 3.87
C THR A 47 24.48 -0.06 3.98
N PRO A 48 23.21 -0.50 3.90
CA PRO A 48 22.05 0.36 4.11
C PRO A 48 22.11 1.15 5.43
N GLN A 49 22.69 0.56 6.47
CA GLN A 49 22.90 1.20 7.77
C GLN A 49 23.85 2.40 7.71
N ILE A 50 24.93 2.32 6.94
CA ILE A 50 25.87 3.45 6.78
C ILE A 50 25.18 4.61 6.06
N VAL A 51 24.31 4.33 5.10
CA VAL A 51 23.52 5.38 4.42
C VAL A 51 22.50 6.02 5.37
N LEU A 52 21.88 5.22 6.25
CA LEU A 52 20.98 5.74 7.28
C LEU A 52 21.74 6.62 8.29
N ASN A 53 22.90 6.17 8.79
CA ASN A 53 23.73 6.94 9.71
C ASN A 53 24.23 8.25 9.09
N TYR A 54 24.68 8.20 7.82
CA TYR A 54 25.10 9.40 7.11
C TYR A 54 23.95 10.39 6.95
N ALA A 55 22.75 9.89 6.68
CA ALA A 55 21.59 10.74 6.57
C ALA A 55 21.16 11.33 7.92
N THR A 56 21.22 10.60 9.03
CA THR A 56 20.95 11.14 10.38
C THR A 56 21.98 12.19 10.76
N PHE A 57 23.27 11.95 10.47
CA PHE A 57 24.34 12.92 10.70
C PHE A 57 24.09 14.23 9.92
N LEU A 58 23.73 14.15 8.64
CA LEU A 58 23.41 15.32 7.83
C LEU A 58 22.15 16.06 8.33
N GLN A 59 21.18 15.35 8.91
CA GLN A 59 20.00 15.95 9.53
C GLN A 59 20.36 16.72 10.81
N GLU A 60 21.22 16.17 11.67
CA GLU A 60 21.71 16.84 12.87
C GLU A 60 22.43 18.15 12.54
N HIS A 61 23.20 18.15 11.44
CA HIS A 61 23.87 19.34 10.93
C HIS A 61 22.99 20.28 10.08
N LYS A 62 21.68 19.98 9.91
CA LYS A 62 20.69 20.78 9.15
C LYS A 62 20.96 20.90 7.65
N PHE A 63 21.74 20.00 7.05
CA PHE A 63 21.98 19.96 5.61
C PHE A 63 21.01 19.00 4.91
N TRP A 64 19.77 19.46 4.78
CA TRP A 64 18.65 18.64 4.30
C TRP A 64 18.78 18.25 2.82
N GLU A 65 19.27 19.15 1.97
CA GLU A 65 19.42 18.86 0.53
C GLU A 65 20.51 17.82 0.26
N ASP A 66 21.60 17.88 1.03
CA ASP A 66 22.67 16.89 0.97
C ASP A 66 22.17 15.54 1.49
N SER A 67 21.40 15.51 2.58
CA SER A 67 20.76 14.29 3.09
C SER A 67 19.89 13.61 2.01
N PHE A 68 19.15 14.37 1.22
CA PHE A 68 18.34 13.81 0.11
C PHE A 68 19.18 13.28 -1.04
N ARG A 69 20.29 13.95 -1.41
CA ARG A 69 21.23 13.44 -2.41
C ARG A 69 21.84 12.10 -1.97
N VAL A 70 22.07 11.95 -0.68
CA VAL A 70 22.58 10.71 -0.08
C VAL A 70 21.55 9.59 -0.17
N TYR A 71 20.27 9.88 0.12
CA TYR A 71 19.20 8.90 -0.08
C TYR A 71 19.04 8.51 -1.56
N GLU A 72 19.05 9.46 -2.49
CA GLU A 72 18.98 9.20 -3.94
C GLU A 72 20.15 8.32 -4.42
N ARG A 73 21.38 8.60 -3.95
CA ARG A 73 22.57 7.77 -4.22
C ARG A 73 22.43 6.39 -3.57
N GLY A 74 21.92 6.31 -2.35
CA GLY A 74 21.68 5.05 -1.65
C GLY A 74 20.69 4.15 -2.40
N VAL A 75 19.58 4.71 -2.87
CA VAL A 75 18.57 4.01 -3.68
C VAL A 75 19.16 3.52 -5.01
N ALA A 76 20.02 4.31 -5.67
CA ALA A 76 20.66 3.90 -6.92
C ALA A 76 21.67 2.75 -6.75
N ILE A 77 22.28 2.63 -5.56
CA ILE A 77 23.29 1.61 -5.25
C ILE A 77 22.64 0.30 -4.78
N PHE A 78 21.54 0.37 -4.03
CA PHE A 78 20.89 -0.82 -3.46
C PHE A 78 19.67 -1.26 -4.26
N LYS A 79 19.68 -2.52 -4.72
CA LYS A 79 18.46 -3.18 -5.22
C LYS A 79 17.64 -3.74 -4.06
N TYR A 80 16.32 -3.82 -4.25
CA TYR A 80 15.40 -4.53 -3.33
C TYR A 80 15.90 -5.96 -3.07
N PRO A 81 15.86 -6.49 -1.82
CA PRO A 81 15.07 -6.06 -0.64
C PRO A 81 15.69 -5.06 0.37
N HIS A 82 16.99 -4.79 0.34
CA HIS A 82 17.66 -3.92 1.32
C HIS A 82 17.37 -2.41 1.17
N SER A 83 16.75 -2.04 0.05
CA SER A 83 16.31 -0.67 -0.25
C SER A 83 15.07 -0.26 0.57
N LYS A 84 14.31 -1.22 1.13
CA LYS A 84 13.06 -0.95 1.88
C LYS A 84 13.28 0.00 3.06
N ASP A 85 14.28 -0.28 3.88
CA ASP A 85 14.53 0.50 5.11
C ASP A 85 15.02 1.92 4.76
N VAL A 86 15.80 2.04 3.68
CA VAL A 86 16.26 3.33 3.14
C VAL A 86 15.07 4.15 2.63
N TRP A 87 14.15 3.54 1.87
CA TRP A 87 12.93 4.21 1.41
C TRP A 87 12.02 4.63 2.56
N GLN A 88 11.78 3.76 3.55
CA GLN A 88 10.92 4.10 4.68
C GLN A 88 11.48 5.25 5.52
N ALA A 89 12.79 5.25 5.79
CA ALA A 89 13.43 6.36 6.47
C ALA A 89 13.32 7.64 5.61
N TYR A 90 13.65 7.54 4.33
CA TYR A 90 13.62 8.68 3.42
C TYR A 90 12.23 9.32 3.34
N LEU A 91 11.18 8.51 3.16
CA LEU A 91 9.79 8.97 3.11
C LEU A 91 9.38 9.63 4.43
N LYS A 92 9.66 9.02 5.58
CA LYS A 92 9.33 9.61 6.90
C LYS A 92 9.99 10.97 7.11
N HIS A 93 11.29 11.07 6.81
CA HIS A 93 12.02 12.33 6.95
C HIS A 93 11.56 13.40 5.96
N PHE A 94 11.21 12.99 4.74
CA PHE A 94 10.66 13.88 3.74
C PHE A 94 9.29 14.43 4.16
N VAL A 95 8.38 13.55 4.61
CA VAL A 95 7.03 13.91 5.09
C VAL A 95 7.10 14.86 6.29
N GLN A 96 7.94 14.56 7.29
CA GLN A 96 8.09 15.41 8.48
C GLN A 96 8.54 16.84 8.16
N ARG A 97 9.33 17.03 7.10
CA ARG A 97 9.91 18.35 6.77
C ARG A 97 9.14 19.12 5.71
N TYR A 98 8.62 18.44 4.69
CA TYR A 98 8.05 19.06 3.49
C TYR A 98 6.54 18.94 3.35
N GLY A 99 5.85 18.42 4.38
CA GLY A 99 4.40 18.19 4.38
C GLY A 99 3.57 19.18 3.56
N GLY A 100 3.81 20.49 3.68
CA GLY A 100 3.06 21.50 2.90
C GLY A 100 3.78 22.22 1.75
N ALA A 101 5.10 22.09 1.57
CA ALA A 101 5.86 23.05 0.76
C ALA A 101 6.22 22.59 -0.66
N LYS A 102 6.42 21.28 -0.89
CA LYS A 102 6.84 20.72 -2.18
C LYS A 102 6.13 19.39 -2.46
N LEU A 103 4.81 19.44 -2.57
CA LEU A 103 3.95 18.27 -2.79
C LEU A 103 4.30 17.50 -4.07
N GLU A 104 4.54 18.19 -5.19
CA GLU A 104 4.89 17.51 -6.45
C GLU A 104 6.19 16.71 -6.34
N ARG A 105 7.22 17.25 -5.66
CA ARG A 105 8.45 16.51 -5.41
C ARG A 105 8.22 15.29 -4.50
N ALA A 106 7.27 15.40 -3.56
CA ALA A 106 6.86 14.26 -2.73
C ALA A 106 6.25 13.16 -3.60
N ARG A 107 5.34 13.54 -4.53
CA ARG A 107 4.68 12.62 -5.46
C ARG A 107 5.68 11.90 -6.34
N ASP A 108 6.57 12.63 -6.98
CA ASP A 108 7.64 12.06 -7.81
C ASP A 108 8.46 11.03 -7.01
N LEU A 109 8.75 11.34 -5.75
CA LEU A 109 9.51 10.47 -4.88
C LEU A 109 8.73 9.18 -4.52
N PHE A 110 7.45 9.31 -4.17
CA PHE A 110 6.59 8.16 -3.93
C PHE A 110 6.42 7.30 -5.19
N GLU A 111 6.29 7.91 -6.38
CA GLU A 111 6.21 7.16 -7.64
C GLU A 111 7.50 6.42 -7.95
N GLN A 112 8.67 7.02 -7.71
CA GLN A 112 9.95 6.32 -7.81
C GLN A 112 10.04 5.15 -6.82
N ALA A 113 9.62 5.35 -5.57
CA ALA A 113 9.59 4.30 -4.56
C ALA A 113 8.69 3.13 -4.99
N LEU A 114 7.49 3.43 -5.50
CA LEU A 114 6.53 2.45 -5.99
C LEU A 114 7.03 1.71 -7.23
N SER A 115 7.74 2.39 -8.14
CA SER A 115 8.34 1.75 -9.32
C SER A 115 9.49 0.80 -8.96
N ALA A 116 10.20 1.09 -7.87
CA ALA A 116 11.30 0.26 -7.38
C ALA A 116 10.81 -0.90 -6.49
N ALA A 117 9.64 -0.77 -5.86
CA ALA A 117 9.13 -1.71 -4.87
C ALA A 117 8.48 -2.97 -5.50
N PRO A 118 8.87 -4.18 -5.06
CA PRO A 118 8.10 -5.40 -5.28
C PRO A 118 6.72 -5.32 -4.62
N ALA A 119 5.73 -5.97 -5.22
CA ALA A 119 4.32 -5.95 -4.79
C ALA A 119 4.13 -6.28 -3.29
N GLU A 120 4.98 -7.11 -2.70
CA GLU A 120 4.88 -7.52 -1.29
C GLU A 120 5.12 -6.38 -0.28
N HIS A 121 5.76 -5.28 -0.67
CA HIS A 121 6.13 -4.19 0.24
C HIS A 121 5.52 -2.85 -0.17
N SER A 122 4.66 -2.86 -1.18
CA SER A 122 4.04 -1.65 -1.70
C SER A 122 2.98 -1.07 -0.74
N ARG A 123 2.30 -1.90 0.06
CA ARG A 123 1.21 -1.47 0.94
C ARG A 123 1.60 -0.37 1.94
N PRO A 124 2.68 -0.49 2.75
CA PRO A 124 3.06 0.60 3.65
C PRO A 124 3.37 1.91 2.92
N ILE A 125 4.00 1.83 1.74
CA ILE A 125 4.34 3.00 0.93
C ILE A 125 3.06 3.68 0.42
N TYR A 126 2.09 2.91 -0.07
CA TYR A 126 0.79 3.45 -0.48
C TYR A 126 0.02 4.09 0.68
N LEU A 127 0.07 3.50 1.87
CA LEU A 127 -0.59 4.06 3.05
C LEU A 127 0.04 5.40 3.46
N GLU A 128 1.37 5.47 3.51
CA GLU A 128 2.10 6.71 3.80
C GLU A 128 1.83 7.76 2.72
N TYR A 129 1.78 7.36 1.44
CA TYR A 129 1.48 8.26 0.34
C TYR A 129 0.05 8.82 0.43
N ALA A 130 -0.92 7.96 0.71
CA ALA A 130 -2.31 8.39 0.86
C ALA A 130 -2.50 9.31 2.07
N LEU A 131 -1.85 9.04 3.21
CA LEU A 131 -1.88 9.94 4.38
C LEU A 131 -1.30 11.32 4.07
N LEU A 132 -0.24 11.40 3.27
CA LEU A 132 0.32 12.67 2.83
C LEU A 132 -0.67 13.44 1.93
N GLU A 133 -1.29 12.76 0.97
CA GLU A 133 -2.32 13.39 0.12
C GLU A 133 -3.59 13.77 0.91
N GLU A 134 -3.95 13.04 1.96
CA GLU A 134 -5.06 13.40 2.85
C GLU A 134 -4.77 14.69 3.64
N GLN A 135 -3.55 14.85 4.16
CA GLN A 135 -3.18 15.97 5.01
C GLN A 135 -2.91 17.27 4.23
N HIS A 136 -2.38 17.12 3.01
CA HIS A 136 -1.82 18.26 2.27
C HIS A 136 -2.25 18.33 0.81
N GLY A 137 -2.82 17.25 0.27
CA GLY A 137 -3.21 17.12 -1.11
C GLY A 137 -4.70 17.40 -1.37
N LEU A 138 -5.11 17.07 -2.58
CA LEU A 138 -6.51 17.07 -2.99
C LEU A 138 -7.09 15.70 -2.69
N ALA A 139 -8.26 15.66 -2.03
CA ALA A 139 -8.93 14.42 -1.70
C ALA A 139 -9.15 13.50 -2.91
N LYS A 140 -9.30 14.04 -4.13
CA LYS A 140 -9.40 13.24 -5.37
C LYS A 140 -8.13 12.43 -5.64
N HIS A 141 -6.96 13.03 -5.48
CA HIS A 141 -5.69 12.33 -5.68
C HIS A 141 -5.47 11.25 -4.62
N ALA A 142 -5.84 11.52 -3.36
CA ALA A 142 -5.84 10.47 -2.33
C ALA A 142 -6.68 9.26 -2.75
N MET A 143 -7.87 9.47 -3.34
CA MET A 143 -8.70 8.38 -3.84
C MET A 143 -8.08 7.61 -5.00
N ASP A 144 -7.40 8.30 -5.93
CA ASP A 144 -6.68 7.67 -7.04
C ASP A 144 -5.50 6.83 -6.53
N VAL A 145 -4.81 7.29 -5.48
CA VAL A 145 -3.74 6.55 -4.81
C VAL A 145 -4.28 5.30 -4.15
N TYR A 146 -5.40 5.37 -3.44
CA TYR A 146 -6.04 4.20 -2.84
C TYR A 146 -6.51 3.19 -3.90
N ALA A 147 -7.09 3.65 -5.02
CA ALA A 147 -7.47 2.77 -6.12
C ALA A 147 -6.25 2.07 -6.74
N ARG A 148 -5.13 2.78 -6.92
CA ARG A 148 -3.85 2.18 -7.36
C ARG A 148 -3.29 1.19 -6.34
N ALA A 149 -3.41 1.49 -5.05
CA ALA A 149 -2.99 0.61 -3.98
C ALA A 149 -3.76 -0.71 -4.02
N ALA A 150 -5.09 -0.67 -4.17
CA ALA A 150 -5.92 -1.87 -4.24
C ALA A 150 -5.50 -2.83 -5.37
N ARG A 151 -5.11 -2.30 -6.55
CA ARG A 151 -4.66 -3.10 -7.69
C ARG A 151 -3.26 -3.71 -7.50
N SER A 152 -2.35 -2.95 -6.89
CA SER A 152 -0.93 -3.32 -6.80
C SER A 152 -0.56 -4.11 -5.54
N VAL A 153 -1.45 -4.17 -4.56
CA VAL A 153 -1.25 -4.93 -3.31
C VAL A 153 -1.50 -6.43 -3.55
N PRO A 154 -0.75 -7.33 -2.88
CA PRO A 154 -0.94 -8.77 -2.99
C PRO A 154 -2.33 -9.21 -2.49
N LYS A 155 -2.86 -10.29 -3.08
CA LYS A 155 -4.18 -10.86 -2.76
C LYS A 155 -4.54 -10.90 -1.26
N PRO A 156 -3.68 -11.37 -0.33
CA PRO A 156 -4.06 -11.46 1.09
C PRO A 156 -4.24 -10.11 1.80
N GLU A 157 -3.65 -9.03 1.30
CA GLU A 157 -3.69 -7.71 1.95
C GLU A 157 -4.63 -6.73 1.23
N ARG A 158 -5.20 -7.16 0.10
CA ARG A 158 -6.07 -6.33 -0.73
C ARG A 158 -7.39 -6.00 -0.02
N MET A 159 -7.98 -6.97 0.70
CA MET A 159 -9.20 -6.75 1.48
C MET A 159 -9.02 -5.65 2.53
N ALA A 160 -7.94 -5.72 3.32
CA ALA A 160 -7.64 -4.69 4.32
C ALA A 160 -7.41 -3.29 3.70
N THR A 161 -6.89 -3.23 2.48
CA THR A 161 -6.71 -1.98 1.73
C THR A 161 -8.06 -1.42 1.26
N TYR A 162 -8.96 -2.28 0.77
CA TYR A 162 -10.33 -1.89 0.43
C TYR A 162 -11.15 -1.43 1.63
N GLU A 163 -11.01 -2.08 2.79
CA GLU A 163 -11.67 -1.65 4.02
C GLU A 163 -11.25 -0.24 4.45
N LEU A 164 -9.95 0.03 4.41
CA LEU A 164 -9.42 1.36 4.69
C LEU A 164 -9.91 2.36 3.65
N TYR A 165 -9.88 1.99 2.36
CA TYR A 165 -10.34 2.86 1.28
C TYR A 165 -11.82 3.23 1.43
N LEU A 166 -12.68 2.27 1.80
CA LEU A 166 -14.10 2.51 2.06
C LEU A 166 -14.33 3.41 3.27
N ALA A 167 -13.60 3.18 4.37
CA ALA A 167 -13.68 4.04 5.55
C ALA A 167 -13.36 5.49 5.18
N LYS A 168 -12.28 5.70 4.41
CA LYS A 168 -11.87 7.04 3.93
C LYS A 168 -12.81 7.63 2.89
N ALA A 169 -13.33 6.84 1.97
CA ALA A 169 -14.34 7.28 1.01
C ALA A 169 -15.60 7.82 1.70
N SER A 170 -16.02 7.16 2.79
CA SER A 170 -17.18 7.55 3.58
C SER A 170 -16.99 8.90 4.27
N GLU A 171 -15.76 9.21 4.71
CA GLU A 171 -15.41 10.47 5.38
C GLU A 171 -15.40 11.66 4.40
N PHE A 172 -14.87 11.49 3.19
CA PHE A 172 -14.59 12.62 2.28
C PHE A 172 -15.59 12.85 1.15
N PHE A 173 -16.18 11.80 0.59
CA PHE A 173 -16.96 11.89 -0.66
C PHE A 173 -18.38 11.35 -0.55
N GLY A 174 -18.73 10.76 0.60
CA GLY A 174 -20.05 10.21 0.86
C GLY A 174 -20.37 8.97 0.01
N ILE A 175 -21.67 8.71 -0.16
CA ILE A 175 -22.19 7.43 -0.63
C ILE A 175 -21.91 7.15 -2.11
N GLY A 176 -21.92 8.17 -2.96
CA GLY A 176 -21.74 7.99 -4.41
C GLY A 176 -20.41 7.32 -4.75
N LYS A 177 -19.32 7.76 -4.12
CA LYS A 177 -18.00 7.17 -4.34
C LYS A 177 -17.87 5.78 -3.71
N MET A 178 -18.52 5.52 -2.57
CA MET A 178 -18.52 4.17 -1.98
C MET A 178 -19.12 3.13 -2.93
N ARG A 179 -20.17 3.49 -3.67
CA ARG A 179 -20.79 2.60 -4.67
C ARG A 179 -19.81 2.22 -5.77
N GLU A 180 -19.14 3.21 -6.37
CA GLU A 180 -18.12 2.96 -7.40
C GLU A 180 -16.98 2.05 -6.89
N ILE A 181 -16.63 2.15 -5.60
CA ILE A 181 -15.60 1.31 -5.00
C ILE A 181 -16.09 -0.13 -4.83
N TYR A 182 -17.33 -0.32 -4.38
CA TYR A 182 -17.91 -1.66 -4.26
C TYR A 182 -18.11 -2.30 -5.63
N GLU A 183 -18.65 -1.57 -6.60
CA GLU A 183 -18.81 -2.04 -7.99
C GLU A 183 -17.45 -2.39 -8.58
N GLY A 184 -16.45 -1.50 -8.46
CA GLY A 184 -15.10 -1.76 -8.94
C GLY A 184 -14.43 -2.97 -8.26
N ALA A 185 -14.67 -3.19 -6.96
CA ALA A 185 -14.12 -4.35 -6.25
C ALA A 185 -14.79 -5.67 -6.66
N ILE A 186 -16.04 -5.64 -7.12
CA ILE A 186 -16.81 -6.81 -7.55
C ILE A 186 -16.55 -7.13 -9.03
N GLU A 187 -16.38 -6.10 -9.87
CA GLU A 187 -16.17 -6.22 -11.32
C GLU A 187 -14.70 -6.42 -11.72
N GLU A 188 -13.75 -6.38 -10.79
CA GLU A 188 -12.32 -6.51 -11.10
C GLU A 188 -11.96 -7.89 -11.67
N GLU A 189 -11.64 -7.92 -12.97
CA GLU A 189 -11.21 -9.10 -13.73
C GLU A 189 -9.77 -9.59 -13.40
N PRO A 190 -9.41 -10.86 -13.69
CA PRO A 190 -8.09 -11.39 -13.38
C PRO A 190 -7.01 -10.68 -14.20
N PRO A 191 -5.85 -10.29 -13.62
CA PRO A 191 -5.19 -10.84 -12.42
C PRO A 191 -5.44 -10.11 -11.08
N HIS A 192 -6.37 -9.16 -11.03
CA HIS A 192 -6.62 -8.30 -9.85
C HIS A 192 -7.75 -8.79 -8.94
N GLU A 193 -8.32 -9.96 -9.26
CA GLU A 193 -9.40 -10.58 -8.48
C GLU A 193 -9.03 -10.74 -6.99
N LEU A 194 -9.96 -10.29 -6.16
CA LEU A 194 -10.08 -10.72 -4.78
C LEU A 194 -10.42 -12.21 -4.74
N PRO A 195 -9.94 -12.97 -3.75
CA PRO A 195 -10.48 -14.31 -3.48
C PRO A 195 -12.02 -14.27 -3.44
N GLU A 196 -12.69 -15.29 -3.98
CA GLU A 196 -14.15 -15.34 -4.04
C GLU A 196 -14.81 -15.08 -2.67
N ALA A 197 -14.18 -15.55 -1.58
CA ALA A 197 -14.62 -15.29 -0.21
C ALA A 197 -14.61 -13.79 0.19
N ASP A 198 -13.65 -13.03 -0.30
CA ASP A 198 -13.52 -11.60 -0.02
C ASP A 198 -14.52 -10.79 -0.86
N VAL A 199 -14.77 -11.20 -2.11
CA VAL A 199 -15.85 -10.62 -2.96
C VAL A 199 -17.21 -10.83 -2.29
N ARG A 200 -17.47 -12.02 -1.75
CA ARG A 200 -18.71 -12.30 -0.99
C ARG A 200 -18.84 -11.39 0.23
N THR A 201 -17.76 -11.20 0.99
CA THR A 201 -17.76 -10.34 2.17
C THR A 201 -18.00 -8.87 1.80
N MET A 202 -17.40 -8.40 0.70
CA MET A 202 -17.62 -7.06 0.17
C MET A 202 -19.06 -6.86 -0.32
N GLY A 203 -19.60 -7.84 -1.06
CA GLY A 203 -20.99 -7.82 -1.53
C GLY A 203 -22.02 -7.79 -0.41
N LEU A 204 -21.80 -8.57 0.67
CA LEU A 204 -22.65 -8.52 1.87
C LEU A 204 -22.62 -7.14 2.54
N ARG A 205 -21.43 -6.56 2.72
CA ARG A 205 -21.29 -5.21 3.29
C ARG A 205 -21.95 -4.15 2.41
N TYR A 206 -21.85 -4.30 1.09
CA TYR A 206 -22.49 -3.39 0.14
C TYR A 206 -24.01 -3.47 0.24
N ALA A 207 -24.58 -4.68 0.29
CA ALA A 207 -26.01 -4.89 0.48
C ALA A 207 -26.52 -4.35 1.82
N GLN A 208 -25.75 -4.51 2.90
CA GLN A 208 -26.07 -3.92 4.21
C GLN A 208 -26.06 -2.39 4.20
N LEU A 209 -25.11 -1.79 3.47
CA LEU A 209 -25.03 -0.34 3.31
C LEU A 209 -26.26 0.19 2.56
N GLU A 210 -26.60 -0.37 1.40
CA GLU A 210 -27.77 0.05 0.62
C GLU A 210 -29.08 -0.19 1.38
N ARG A 211 -29.17 -1.26 2.18
CA ARG A 211 -30.30 -1.49 3.08
C ARG A 211 -30.44 -0.37 4.12
N LYS A 212 -29.34 0.09 4.73
CA LYS A 212 -29.38 1.23 5.69
C LYS A 212 -29.78 2.54 5.02
N LEU A 213 -29.50 2.69 3.72
CA LEU A 213 -29.88 3.85 2.93
C LEU A 213 -31.33 3.80 2.43
N GLY A 214 -32.00 2.64 2.53
CA GLY A 214 -33.38 2.44 2.10
C GLY A 214 -33.53 2.04 0.62
N GLU A 215 -32.43 1.82 -0.10
CA GLU A 215 -32.42 1.45 -1.53
C GLU A 215 -32.59 -0.07 -1.68
N ILE A 216 -33.81 -0.57 -1.45
CA ILE A 216 -34.14 -2.00 -1.40
C ILE A 216 -33.88 -2.69 -2.75
N ASP A 217 -34.23 -2.06 -3.86
CA ASP A 217 -34.09 -2.68 -5.18
C ASP A 217 -32.62 -2.87 -5.59
N ARG A 218 -31.74 -1.93 -5.20
CA ARG A 218 -30.29 -2.06 -5.39
C ARG A 218 -29.70 -3.14 -4.50
N ALA A 219 -30.10 -3.16 -3.22
CA ALA A 219 -29.68 -4.21 -2.30
C ALA A 219 -30.04 -5.61 -2.83
N ARG A 220 -31.23 -5.77 -3.43
CA ARG A 220 -31.65 -7.02 -4.08
C ARG A 220 -30.79 -7.37 -5.29
N ALA A 221 -30.51 -6.41 -6.16
CA ALA A 221 -29.63 -6.64 -7.33
C ALA A 221 -28.24 -7.13 -6.91
N ILE A 222 -27.68 -6.57 -5.83
CA ILE A 222 -26.39 -6.99 -5.26
C ILE A 222 -26.48 -8.43 -4.74
N PHE A 223 -27.52 -8.79 -3.99
CA PHE A 223 -27.70 -10.17 -3.53
C PHE A 223 -27.80 -11.16 -4.70
N VAL A 224 -28.52 -10.81 -5.76
CA VAL A 224 -28.60 -11.65 -6.97
C VAL A 224 -27.23 -11.80 -7.61
N HIS A 225 -26.46 -10.71 -7.77
CA HIS A 225 -25.14 -10.76 -8.36
C HIS A 225 -24.16 -11.62 -7.55
N VAL A 226 -24.10 -11.41 -6.23
CA VAL A 226 -23.21 -12.14 -5.32
C VAL A 226 -23.63 -13.62 -5.21
N SER A 227 -24.92 -13.93 -5.38
CA SER A 227 -25.41 -15.31 -5.31
C SER A 227 -24.82 -16.25 -6.35
N GLY A 228 -24.39 -15.73 -7.51
CA GLY A 228 -23.69 -16.54 -8.52
C GLY A 228 -22.33 -17.08 -8.07
N LEU A 229 -21.73 -16.46 -7.04
CA LEU A 229 -20.42 -16.79 -6.47
C LEU A 229 -20.52 -17.53 -5.12
N CYS A 230 -21.74 -17.73 -4.61
CA CYS A 230 -22.00 -18.32 -3.30
C CYS A 230 -22.57 -19.74 -3.45
N ASP A 231 -21.85 -20.77 -3.01
CA ASP A 231 -22.41 -22.11 -2.92
C ASP A 231 -23.44 -22.16 -1.76
N PRO A 232 -24.72 -22.51 -2.02
CA PRO A 232 -25.73 -22.67 -0.98
C PRO A 232 -25.40 -23.66 0.15
N ARG A 233 -24.46 -24.59 -0.08
CA ARG A 233 -24.07 -25.60 0.91
C ARG A 233 -23.02 -25.09 1.89
N VAL A 234 -22.08 -24.28 1.40
CA VAL A 234 -20.94 -23.74 2.16
C VAL A 234 -21.31 -22.41 2.81
N ASP A 235 -21.88 -21.48 2.05
CA ASP A 235 -22.12 -20.10 2.48
C ASP A 235 -23.53 -19.89 3.06
N ARG A 236 -23.94 -20.72 4.02
CA ARG A 236 -25.30 -20.65 4.63
C ARG A 236 -25.61 -19.30 5.27
N ALA A 237 -24.60 -18.60 5.78
CA ALA A 237 -24.76 -17.29 6.41
C ALA A 237 -25.28 -16.24 5.41
N PHE A 238 -24.74 -16.25 4.18
CA PHE A 238 -25.19 -15.36 3.10
C PHE A 238 -26.67 -15.58 2.78
N TRP A 239 -27.07 -16.84 2.59
CA TRP A 239 -28.46 -17.18 2.25
C TRP A 239 -29.44 -16.91 3.40
N ALA A 240 -29.00 -17.06 4.65
CA ALA A 240 -29.80 -16.68 5.81
C ALA A 240 -30.03 -15.16 5.86
N GLU A 241 -29.00 -14.37 5.56
CA GLU A 241 -29.10 -12.91 5.53
C GLU A 241 -29.97 -12.41 4.38
N TRP A 242 -29.83 -12.97 3.18
CA TRP A 242 -30.71 -12.65 2.05
C TRP A 242 -32.17 -13.03 2.34
N LYS A 243 -32.40 -14.19 2.96
CA LYS A 243 -33.75 -14.58 3.40
C LYS A 243 -34.32 -13.58 4.41
N ALA A 244 -33.54 -13.15 5.40
CA ALA A 244 -33.98 -12.16 6.38
C ALA A 244 -34.27 -10.80 5.73
N PHE A 245 -33.52 -10.42 4.69
CA PHE A 245 -33.77 -9.24 3.88
C PHE A 245 -35.10 -9.32 3.13
N GLU A 246 -35.37 -10.40 2.38
CA GLU A 246 -36.63 -10.55 1.63
C GLU A 246 -37.85 -10.67 2.55
N VAL A 247 -37.70 -11.23 3.76
CA VAL A 247 -38.79 -11.25 4.76
C VAL A 247 -39.09 -9.84 5.29
N ALA A 248 -38.08 -8.99 5.43
CA ALA A 248 -38.25 -7.63 5.96
C ALA A 248 -38.67 -6.61 4.89
N SER A 249 -38.34 -6.84 3.62
CA SER A 249 -38.41 -5.83 2.56
C SER A 249 -39.02 -6.34 1.24
N GLY A 250 -39.38 -7.61 1.14
CA GLY A 250 -39.84 -8.27 -0.09
C GLY A 250 -41.34 -8.59 -0.12
N ASN A 251 -41.78 -9.03 -1.29
CA ASN A 251 -43.12 -9.52 -1.58
C ASN A 251 -43.08 -11.05 -1.84
N GLU A 252 -44.23 -11.73 -1.92
CA GLU A 252 -44.27 -13.18 -2.17
C GLU A 252 -43.53 -13.58 -3.46
N ASP A 253 -43.62 -12.76 -4.51
CA ASP A 253 -42.99 -13.04 -5.80
C ASP A 253 -41.46 -12.89 -5.74
N THR A 254 -40.94 -11.88 -5.02
CA THR A 254 -39.48 -11.68 -4.86
C THR A 254 -38.87 -12.78 -4.00
N PHE A 255 -39.61 -13.24 -2.99
CA PHE A 255 -39.20 -14.37 -2.16
C PHE A 255 -39.15 -15.69 -2.96
N ARG A 256 -40.12 -15.92 -3.84
CA ARG A 256 -40.12 -17.09 -4.75
C ARG A 256 -38.98 -17.03 -5.75
N GLU A 257 -38.67 -15.84 -6.26
CA GLU A 257 -37.54 -15.63 -7.17
C GLU A 257 -36.20 -15.94 -6.49
N MET A 258 -35.99 -15.49 -5.25
CA MET A 258 -34.80 -15.83 -4.47
C MET A 258 -34.65 -17.36 -4.31
N LEU A 259 -35.72 -18.08 -3.97
CA LEU A 259 -35.68 -19.55 -3.86
C LEU A 259 -35.38 -20.23 -5.20
N ARG A 260 -35.85 -19.67 -6.32
CA ARG A 260 -35.54 -20.17 -7.66
C ARG A 260 -34.05 -20.00 -7.97
N ILE A 261 -33.49 -18.83 -7.67
CA ILE A 261 -32.07 -18.53 -7.85
C ILE A 261 -31.23 -19.47 -6.98
N GLN A 262 -31.59 -19.64 -5.69
CA GLN A 262 -30.93 -20.58 -4.78
C GLN A 262 -30.85 -22.01 -5.34
N ARG A 263 -31.94 -22.51 -5.93
CA ARG A 263 -31.97 -23.84 -6.56
C ARG A 263 -31.13 -23.90 -7.82
N SER A 264 -31.15 -22.85 -8.65
CA SER A 264 -30.34 -22.81 -9.88
C SER A 264 -28.84 -22.78 -9.57
N VAL A 265 -28.43 -22.00 -8.57
CA VAL A 265 -27.04 -21.91 -8.13
C VAL A 265 -26.61 -23.23 -7.46
N ALA A 266 -27.46 -23.83 -6.62
CA ALA A 266 -27.19 -25.16 -6.05
C ALA A 266 -27.00 -26.24 -7.12
N ALA A 267 -27.63 -26.08 -8.29
CA ALA A 267 -27.49 -27.00 -9.41
C ALA A 267 -26.26 -26.71 -10.28
N SER A 268 -25.76 -25.47 -10.33
CA SER A 268 -24.53 -25.14 -11.08
C SER A 268 -23.24 -25.54 -10.35
N PHE A 269 -23.28 -25.64 -9.03
CA PHE A 269 -22.17 -26.10 -8.19
C PHE A 269 -22.19 -27.61 -7.87
N ALA A 270 -23.22 -28.34 -8.31
CA ALA A 270 -23.37 -29.79 -8.09
C ALA A 270 -22.71 -30.60 -9.22
#